data_AF-A0A2E1Q4M9-F1
#
_entry.id   AF-A0A2E1Q4M9-F1
#
_cell.length_a   1.000
_cell.length_b   1.000
_cell.length_c   1.000
_cell.angle_alpha   90.00
_cell.angle_beta   90.00
_cell.angle_gamma   90.00
#
_symmetry.space_group_name_H-M   'P 1'
#
loop_
_entity.id
_entity.type
_entity.pdbx_description
1 polymer ?
#
loop_
_entity_poly.entity_id
_entity_poly.type
_entity_poly.pdbx_seq_one_letter_code
_entity_poly.pdbx_strand_id
1 'polypeptide(L)'
;MKADKLIQNKIDSVGINDNQPQGPKKGILKGEFEAALKSLRESVQSGVPSTEPSSKAAPLKFSNHAIERMRARGLAFSPEQLARIEQGVEKAARKGAQNTLLLSEGSALIVSVKNNTVVTVMDPNQMKDSVVTNIDSTVLV
;
A
#
# COMPACT_ATOMS: atom_id res chain seq x y z
N MET A 1 51.63 -47.79 17.27
CA MET A 1 52.14 -47.82 18.66
C MET A 1 52.14 -46.36 19.14
N LYS A 2 51.19 -46.00 20.03
CA LYS A 2 51.45 -45.63 21.45
C LYS A 2 52.44 -44.46 21.54
N ALA A 3 52.20 -43.33 22.18
CA ALA A 3 51.24 -42.86 23.18
C ALA A 3 51.49 -41.34 23.25
N ASP A 4 50.52 -40.42 23.22
CA ASP A 4 49.53 -40.12 24.26
C ASP A 4 50.01 -40.39 25.69
N LYS A 5 50.74 -39.42 26.25
CA LYS A 5 50.55 -38.99 27.64
C LYS A 5 51.46 -37.83 28.03
N LEU A 6 50.87 -37.01 28.89
CA LEU A 6 51.45 -36.38 30.09
C LEU A 6 51.90 -34.92 29.99
N ILE A 7 51.00 -34.07 30.51
CA ILE A 7 51.16 -33.29 31.77
C ILE A 7 51.29 -31.79 31.59
N GLN A 8 50.21 -31.15 32.08
CA GLN A 8 50.16 -30.04 33.03
C GLN A 8 50.95 -28.77 32.70
N ASN A 9 50.42 -27.57 32.88
CA ASN A 9 49.66 -27.08 34.04
C ASN A 9 49.07 -25.72 33.60
N LYS A 10 47.81 -25.38 33.92
CA LYS A 10 47.43 -24.63 35.14
C LYS A 10 48.11 -23.26 35.08
N ILE A 11 47.48 -22.20 34.63
CA ILE A 11 46.42 -21.39 35.26
C ILE A 11 46.22 -20.24 34.23
N ASP A 12 45.02 -19.81 33.90
CA ASP A 12 44.41 -18.74 34.67
C ASP A 12 42.89 -18.79 34.59
N SER A 13 42.33 -18.78 35.79
CA SER A 13 40.99 -18.41 36.18
C SER A 13 40.52 -17.15 35.44
N VAL A 14 39.85 -17.32 34.30
CA VAL A 14 38.91 -16.32 33.81
C VAL A 14 37.54 -16.94 33.99
N GLY A 15 36.85 -16.48 35.04
CA GLY A 15 35.45 -16.79 35.25
C GLY A 15 34.66 -16.25 34.06
N ILE A 16 34.37 -17.14 33.11
CA ILE A 16 33.34 -16.90 32.12
C ILE A 16 32.03 -17.03 32.88
N ASN A 17 31.54 -15.87 33.30
CA ASN A 17 30.17 -15.73 33.75
C ASN A 17 29.32 -15.92 32.50
N ASP A 18 28.86 -17.15 32.27
CA ASP A 18 27.81 -17.48 31.29
C ASP A 18 26.50 -16.81 31.72
N ASN A 19 26.45 -15.48 31.60
CA ASN A 19 25.19 -14.76 31.55
C ASN A 19 24.64 -14.96 30.13
N GLN A 20 24.14 -16.17 29.88
CA GLN A 20 23.23 -16.42 28.79
C GLN A 20 22.10 -15.39 28.89
N PRO A 21 21.83 -14.59 27.84
CA PRO A 21 20.60 -13.82 27.80
C PRO A 21 19.46 -14.85 27.82
N GLN A 22 18.78 -14.95 28.96
CA GLN A 22 17.60 -15.80 29.07
C GLN A 22 16.57 -15.27 28.09
N GLY A 23 16.48 -15.92 26.93
CA GLY A 23 15.38 -15.76 26.01
C GLY A 23 14.07 -16.00 26.76
N PRO A 24 12.98 -15.30 26.38
CA PRO A 24 11.74 -15.34 27.11
C PRO A 24 11.27 -16.79 27.26
N LYS A 25 11.08 -17.20 28.51
CA LYS A 25 10.60 -18.53 28.90
C LYS A 25 9.30 -18.82 28.16
N LYS A 26 9.32 -19.91 27.40
CA LYS A 26 8.19 -20.44 26.63
C LYS A 26 7.07 -20.87 27.59
N GLY A 27 6.04 -20.04 27.73
CA GLY A 27 4.78 -20.42 28.37
C GLY A 27 4.13 -19.26 29.11
N ILE A 28 2.84 -19.00 28.81
CA ILE A 28 1.95 -17.96 29.34
C ILE A 28 2.12 -16.60 28.66
N LEU A 29 1.55 -16.37 27.46
CA LEU A 29 1.38 -14.98 26.94
C LEU A 29 0.22 -14.82 25.93
N LYS A 30 -0.85 -15.62 26.01
CA LYS A 30 -2.07 -15.32 25.21
C LYS A 30 -2.99 -14.31 25.91
N GLY A 31 -3.15 -14.41 27.24
CA GLY A 31 -4.06 -13.53 27.99
C GLY A 31 -3.54 -12.10 28.18
N GLU A 32 -2.24 -11.93 28.35
CA GLU A 32 -1.62 -10.61 28.59
C GLU A 32 -1.61 -9.74 27.33
N PHE A 33 -1.45 -10.36 26.17
CA PHE A 33 -1.52 -9.68 24.87
C PHE A 33 -2.94 -9.22 24.55
N GLU A 34 -3.95 -10.05 24.81
CA GLU A 34 -5.36 -9.69 24.63
C GLU A 34 -5.77 -8.54 25.57
N ALA A 35 -5.27 -8.53 26.80
CA ALA A 35 -5.50 -7.43 27.74
C ALA A 35 -4.87 -6.12 27.25
N ALA A 36 -3.63 -6.18 26.74
CA ALA A 36 -2.95 -5.01 26.18
C ALA A 36 -3.66 -4.45 24.92
N LEU A 37 -4.14 -5.34 24.03
CA LEU A 37 -4.92 -4.95 22.86
C LEU A 37 -6.26 -4.31 23.24
N LYS A 38 -6.93 -4.86 24.26
CA LYS A 38 -8.20 -4.32 24.77
C LYS A 38 -8.00 -2.92 25.34
N SER A 39 -6.96 -2.69 26.14
CA SER A 39 -6.66 -1.37 26.71
C SER A 39 -6.26 -0.33 25.65
N LEU A 40 -5.58 -0.74 24.57
CA LEU A 40 -5.33 0.14 23.42
C LEU A 40 -6.62 0.49 22.66
N ARG A 41 -7.52 -0.47 22.48
CA ARG A 41 -8.82 -0.20 21.83
C ARG A 41 -9.68 0.74 22.67
N GLU A 42 -9.64 0.58 23.99
CA GLU A 42 -10.37 1.44 24.94
C GLU A 42 -9.82 2.87 24.97
N SER A 43 -8.51 3.08 24.77
CA SER A 43 -7.91 4.43 24.70
C SER A 43 -8.12 5.14 23.36
N VAL A 44 -8.39 4.41 22.28
CA VAL A 44 -8.71 4.98 20.95
C VAL A 44 -10.20 5.37 20.85
N GLN A 45 -11.08 4.80 21.69
CA GLN A 45 -12.53 5.01 21.62
C GLN A 45 -13.00 6.36 22.18
N SER A 46 -12.17 7.09 22.92
CA SER A 46 -12.55 8.35 23.59
C SER A 46 -12.13 9.63 22.86
N GLY A 47 -11.61 9.55 21.63
CA GLY A 47 -10.94 10.69 20.98
C GLY A 47 -11.14 10.90 19.47
N VAL A 48 -12.12 10.27 18.82
CA VAL A 48 -12.43 10.58 17.41
C VAL A 48 -13.92 10.87 17.21
N PRO A 49 -14.31 12.12 16.87
CA PRO A 49 -15.68 12.41 16.49
C PRO A 49 -16.01 11.65 15.20
N SER A 50 -17.00 10.76 15.29
CA SER A 50 -17.68 10.18 14.15
C SER A 50 -18.28 11.30 13.31
N THR A 51 -17.49 11.79 12.34
CA THR A 51 -18.02 12.64 11.29
C THR A 51 -18.87 11.76 10.38
N GLU A 52 -20.04 12.30 10.08
CA GLU A 52 -21.18 11.70 9.40
C GLU A 52 -20.80 10.90 8.14
N PRO A 53 -21.59 9.88 7.75
CA PRO A 53 -21.48 9.27 6.44
C PRO A 53 -21.98 10.25 5.38
N SER A 54 -21.19 11.29 5.11
CA SER A 54 -21.16 11.88 3.77
C SER A 54 -20.99 10.71 2.82
N SER A 55 -21.88 10.58 1.85
CA SER A 55 -21.84 9.56 0.81
C SER A 55 -20.55 9.74 -0.01
N LYS A 56 -19.41 9.39 0.58
CA LYS A 56 -18.13 9.36 -0.10
C LYS A 56 -18.27 8.26 -1.14
N ALA A 57 -18.37 8.68 -2.39
CA ALA A 57 -18.09 7.81 -3.52
C ALA A 57 -16.82 7.02 -3.17
N ALA A 58 -16.83 5.72 -3.44
CA ALA A 58 -15.70 4.86 -3.12
C ALA A 58 -14.42 5.48 -3.72
N PRO A 59 -13.32 5.54 -2.96
CA PRO A 59 -12.10 6.20 -3.42
C PRO A 59 -11.60 5.54 -4.72
N LEU A 60 -11.07 6.37 -5.62
CA LEU A 60 -10.53 5.90 -6.90
C LEU A 60 -9.37 4.92 -6.66
N LYS A 61 -9.44 3.75 -7.30
CA LYS A 61 -8.44 2.69 -7.18
C LYS A 61 -7.52 2.68 -8.39
N PHE A 62 -6.30 2.20 -8.20
CA PHE A 62 -5.35 1.95 -9.29
C PHE A 62 -5.13 0.45 -9.43
N SER A 63 -5.25 -0.05 -10.67
CA SER A 63 -4.92 -1.44 -10.97
C SER A 63 -3.41 -1.69 -10.87
N ASN A 64 -2.99 -2.95 -10.78
CA ASN A 64 -1.57 -3.31 -10.85
C ASN A 64 -0.90 -2.78 -12.11
N HIS A 65 -1.58 -2.84 -13.26
CA HIS A 65 -1.03 -2.35 -14.53
C HIS A 65 -0.87 -0.83 -14.52
N ALA A 66 -1.82 -0.09 -13.93
CA ALA A 66 -1.70 1.35 -13.76
C ALA A 66 -0.51 1.71 -12.86
N ILE A 67 -0.36 1.03 -11.71
CA ILE A 67 0.74 1.26 -10.77
C ILE A 67 2.10 0.95 -11.42
N GLU A 68 2.21 -0.16 -12.16
CA GLU A 68 3.43 -0.54 -12.86
C GLU A 68 3.79 0.49 -13.93
N ARG A 69 2.81 0.96 -14.72
CA ARG A 69 3.03 2.01 -15.73
C ARG A 69 3.40 3.35 -15.11
N MET A 70 2.77 3.74 -14.02
CA MET A 70 3.12 4.94 -13.26
C MET A 70 4.56 4.86 -12.78
N ARG A 71 4.95 3.74 -12.15
CA ARG A 71 6.32 3.54 -11.66
C ARG A 71 7.34 3.54 -12.80
N ALA A 72 7.07 2.83 -13.89
CA ALA A 72 7.96 2.76 -15.06
C ALA A 72 8.23 4.12 -15.71
N ARG A 73 7.29 5.06 -15.58
CA ARG A 73 7.42 6.41 -16.14
C ARG A 73 7.70 7.49 -15.09
N GLY A 74 7.87 7.12 -13.82
CA GLY A 74 8.04 8.08 -12.73
C GLY A 74 6.84 9.03 -12.57
N LEU A 75 5.64 8.60 -12.94
CA LEU A 75 4.42 9.39 -12.83
C LEU A 75 3.86 9.29 -11.41
N ALA A 76 3.57 10.43 -10.82
CA ALA A 76 2.83 10.56 -9.58
C ALA A 76 1.75 11.62 -9.76
N PHE A 77 0.63 11.46 -9.06
CA PHE A 77 -0.45 12.44 -9.08
C PHE A 77 -0.47 13.17 -7.73
N SER A 78 -0.52 14.51 -7.79
CA SER A 78 -0.77 15.31 -6.61
C SER A 78 -2.22 15.09 -6.10
N PRO A 79 -2.52 15.42 -4.84
CA PRO A 79 -3.88 15.35 -4.32
C PRO A 79 -4.88 16.16 -5.16
N GLU A 80 -4.45 17.31 -5.70
CA GLU A 80 -5.28 18.15 -6.57
C GLU A 80 -5.55 17.48 -7.92
N GLN A 81 -4.54 16.84 -8.51
CA GLN A 81 -4.71 16.08 -9.76
C GLN A 81 -5.65 14.89 -9.55
N LEU A 82 -5.49 14.16 -8.45
CA LEU A 82 -6.41 13.07 -8.09
C LEU A 82 -7.85 13.55 -7.96
N ALA A 83 -8.08 14.67 -7.28
CA ALA A 83 -9.41 15.26 -7.15
C ALA A 83 -10.02 15.62 -8.51
N ARG A 84 -9.22 16.17 -9.45
CA ARG A 84 -9.69 16.45 -10.82
C ARG A 84 -10.04 15.18 -11.59
N ILE A 85 -9.22 14.13 -11.46
CA ILE A 85 -9.48 12.83 -12.07
C ILE A 85 -10.79 12.25 -11.51
N GLU A 86 -10.98 12.26 -10.19
CA GLU A 86 -12.21 11.80 -9.53
C GLU A 86 -13.45 12.57 -10.03
N GLN A 87 -13.36 13.89 -10.13
CA GLN A 87 -14.44 14.71 -10.72
C GLN A 87 -14.70 14.35 -12.20
N GLY A 88 -13.65 14.05 -12.96
CA GLY A 88 -13.77 13.59 -14.34
C GLY A 88 -14.49 12.24 -14.46
N VAL A 89 -14.15 11.29 -13.57
CA VAL A 89 -14.81 9.99 -13.48
C VAL A 89 -16.27 10.15 -13.10
N GLU A 90 -16.58 11.03 -12.14
CA GLU A 90 -17.95 11.31 -11.73
C GLU A 90 -18.77 11.94 -12.88
N LYS A 91 -18.18 12.89 -13.63
CA LYS A 91 -18.80 13.46 -14.83
C LYS A 91 -19.13 12.39 -15.88
N ALA A 92 -18.24 11.43 -16.07
CA ALA A 92 -18.47 10.29 -16.97
C ALA A 92 -19.58 9.37 -16.43
N ALA A 93 -19.54 9.06 -15.12
CA ALA A 93 -20.54 8.24 -14.44
C ALA A 93 -21.95 8.81 -14.57
N ARG A 94 -22.12 10.13 -14.38
CA ARG A 94 -23.42 10.80 -14.55
C ARG A 94 -23.98 10.71 -15.97
N LYS A 95 -23.13 10.46 -16.97
CA LYS A 95 -23.53 10.24 -18.37
C LYS A 95 -23.74 8.76 -18.71
N GLY A 96 -23.64 7.87 -17.73
CA GLY A 96 -23.79 6.43 -17.93
C GLY A 96 -22.58 5.75 -18.55
N ALA A 97 -21.41 6.39 -18.53
CA ALA A 97 -20.20 5.80 -19.05
C ALA A 97 -19.74 4.58 -18.24
N GLN A 98 -19.18 3.59 -18.91
CA GLN A 98 -18.61 2.40 -18.27
C GLN A 98 -17.07 2.42 -18.29
N ASN A 99 -16.48 2.75 -19.43
CA ASN A 99 -15.06 2.86 -19.66
C ASN A 99 -14.75 4.22 -20.31
N THR A 100 -13.89 4.97 -19.65
CA THR A 100 -13.61 6.36 -20.02
C THR A 100 -12.14 6.57 -20.25
N LEU A 101 -11.83 7.27 -21.34
CA LEU A 101 -10.51 7.89 -21.53
C LEU A 101 -10.52 9.27 -20.89
N LEU A 102 -9.64 9.48 -19.94
CA LEU A 102 -9.54 10.71 -19.16
C LEU A 102 -8.24 11.41 -19.54
N LEU A 103 -8.34 12.60 -20.13
CA LEU A 103 -7.22 13.37 -20.64
C LEU A 103 -6.93 14.55 -19.71
N SER A 104 -5.70 14.63 -19.23
CA SER A 104 -5.17 15.73 -18.42
C SER A 104 -3.91 16.31 -19.07
N GLU A 105 -3.38 17.43 -18.54
CA GLU A 105 -2.31 18.25 -19.16
C GLU A 105 -0.99 17.53 -19.49
N GLY A 106 -0.77 16.32 -18.98
CA GLY A 106 0.42 15.52 -19.35
C GLY A 106 0.22 14.02 -19.21
N SER A 107 -1.01 13.57 -19.07
CA SER A 107 -1.30 12.16 -18.84
C SER A 107 -2.69 11.82 -19.29
N ALA A 108 -2.83 10.59 -19.76
CA ALA A 108 -4.08 10.03 -20.15
C ALA A 108 -4.31 8.73 -19.42
N LEU A 109 -5.51 8.59 -18.87
CA LEU A 109 -5.88 7.49 -18.01
C LEU A 109 -7.05 6.76 -18.62
N ILE A 110 -6.97 5.43 -18.67
CA ILE A 110 -8.14 4.61 -18.98
C ILE A 110 -8.75 4.18 -17.65
N VAL A 111 -10.01 4.55 -17.43
CA VAL A 111 -10.71 4.31 -16.18
C VAL A 111 -11.95 3.47 -16.43
N SER A 112 -12.10 2.41 -15.64
CA SER A 112 -13.36 1.69 -15.53
C SER A 112 -14.22 2.39 -14.48
N VAL A 113 -15.21 3.15 -14.95
CA VAL A 113 -16.13 3.94 -14.13
C VAL A 113 -16.95 3.02 -13.23
N LYS A 114 -17.46 1.91 -13.79
CA LYS A 114 -18.21 0.88 -13.06
C LYS A 114 -17.46 0.37 -11.83
N ASN A 115 -16.15 0.20 -11.94
CA ASN A 115 -15.30 -0.34 -10.89
C ASN A 115 -14.56 0.74 -10.09
N ASN A 116 -14.76 2.03 -10.42
CA ASN A 116 -13.94 3.14 -9.92
C ASN A 116 -12.44 2.82 -9.92
N THR A 117 -11.94 2.26 -11.02
CA THR A 117 -10.56 1.77 -11.12
C THR A 117 -9.85 2.30 -12.35
N VAL A 118 -8.70 2.93 -12.14
CA VAL A 118 -7.74 3.27 -13.20
C VAL A 118 -7.09 1.98 -13.70
N VAL A 119 -7.34 1.65 -14.95
CA VAL A 119 -6.83 0.45 -15.61
C VAL A 119 -5.39 0.68 -16.08
N THR A 120 -5.10 1.82 -16.70
CA THR A 120 -3.75 2.17 -17.17
C THR A 120 -3.53 3.68 -17.23
N VAL A 121 -2.26 4.07 -17.27
CA VAL A 121 -1.79 5.46 -17.44
C VAL A 121 -0.79 5.50 -18.59
N MET A 122 -0.93 6.48 -19.46
CA MET A 122 -0.06 6.67 -20.62
C MET A 122 0.12 8.15 -20.95
N ASP A 123 1.17 8.46 -21.70
CA ASP A 123 1.44 9.80 -22.21
C ASP A 123 0.60 10.06 -23.46
N PRO A 124 -0.04 11.23 -23.60
CA PRO A 124 -0.86 11.55 -24.77
C PRO A 124 -0.10 11.52 -26.10
N ASN A 125 1.19 11.83 -26.13
CA ASN A 125 2.00 11.78 -27.35
C ASN A 125 2.27 10.34 -27.80
N GLN A 126 2.41 9.42 -26.84
CA GLN A 126 2.57 7.99 -27.13
C GLN A 126 1.27 7.37 -27.69
N MET A 127 0.13 8.05 -27.49
CA MET A 127 -1.14 7.65 -28.08
C MET A 127 -1.34 8.04 -29.54
N LYS A 128 -0.55 8.97 -30.09
CA LYS A 128 -0.76 9.47 -31.47
C LYS A 128 -0.77 8.36 -32.52
N ASP A 129 0.01 7.30 -32.30
CA ASP A 129 0.10 6.14 -33.20
C ASP A 129 -0.55 4.87 -32.61
N SER A 130 -1.21 4.98 -31.45
CA SER A 130 -1.82 3.84 -30.75
C SER A 130 -3.34 3.85 -30.88
N VAL A 131 -3.93 2.68 -31.15
CA VAL A 131 -5.40 2.51 -31.16
C VAL A 131 -5.86 2.03 -29.79
N VAL A 132 -6.77 2.79 -29.16
CA VAL A 132 -7.45 2.41 -27.92
C VAL A 132 -8.90 2.07 -28.24
N THR A 133 -9.34 0.87 -27.83
CA THR A 133 -10.71 0.38 -28.03
C THR A 133 -11.47 0.29 -26.72
N ASN A 134 -12.77 -0.02 -26.80
CA ASN A 134 -13.62 -0.27 -25.62
C ASN A 134 -13.72 0.95 -24.69
N ILE A 135 -13.73 2.14 -25.30
CA ILE A 135 -13.95 3.43 -24.66
C ILE A 135 -15.28 3.96 -25.15
N ASP A 136 -16.23 4.17 -24.24
CA ASP A 136 -17.56 4.71 -24.56
C ASP A 136 -17.65 6.22 -24.32
N SER A 137 -16.67 6.81 -23.63
CA SER A 137 -16.63 8.24 -23.36
C SER A 137 -15.21 8.77 -23.19
N THR A 138 -15.03 10.06 -23.50
CA THR A 138 -13.79 10.78 -23.22
C THR A 138 -14.10 12.02 -22.39
N VAL A 139 -13.29 12.27 -21.36
CA VAL A 139 -13.41 13.45 -20.50
C VAL A 139 -12.08 14.19 -20.48
N LEU A 140 -12.11 15.49 -20.78
CA LEU A 140 -10.97 16.39 -20.61
C LEU A 140 -11.08 17.05 -19.22
N VAL A 141 -9.95 17.08 -18.49
CA VAL A 141 -9.83 17.64 -17.13
C VAL A 141 -8.63 18.55 -16.96
#